data_AF-W4GQP7-F1
#
_entry.id   AF-W4GQP7-F1
#
_cell.length_a   1.000
_cell.length_b   1.000
_cell.length_c   1.000
_cell.angle_alpha   90.00
_cell.angle_beta   90.00
_cell.angle_gamma   90.00
#
_symmetry.space_group_name_H-M   'P 1'
#
loop_
_entity.id
_entity.type
_entity.pdbx_description
1 polymer ?
#
loop_
_entity_poly.entity_id
_entity_poly.type
_entity_poly.pdbx_seq_one_letter_code
_entity_poly.pdbx_strand_id
1 'polypeptide(L)'
;MGTVLSGQEYDLVTGIAMCLVGTTISNFGLNIQKYSFMLQERQPEHDRKPYNTQWRWWLGLFGVAVGSIADFAALTYAAQSVIAPVGAFTLVANIFFAHYWLRERLGRNDLIGTMLICIGAIMVTVFGSHSSTSHTLDELLALYYRWDMLVYACAVCAVLIGLFTALVRSEDALRVHGNLSDEYKTFRKIHPLAYSGLAGVWGAQSVMFAKSTGELIKQTAHGLNQFDKVPSYIILACLAGTITMQVTHAKRICFPWA
;
A
#
# COMPACT_ATOMS: atom_id res chain seq x y z
N MET A 1 39.12 -2.65 9.12
CA MET A 1 37.85 -3.04 9.75
C MET A 1 36.96 -1.83 10.03
N GLY A 2 37.47 -0.71 10.56
CA GLY A 2 36.68 0.51 10.77
C GLY A 2 36.13 1.22 9.51
N THR A 3 36.84 1.16 8.37
CA THR A 3 36.40 1.76 7.10
C THR A 3 35.28 0.99 6.39
N VAL A 4 35.18 -0.32 6.64
CA VAL A 4 34.12 -1.17 6.06
C VAL A 4 32.81 -0.98 6.83
N LEU A 5 32.89 -0.85 8.16
CA LEU A 5 31.73 -0.55 9.01
C LEU A 5 31.18 0.84 8.75
N SER A 6 32.06 1.85 8.57
CA SER A 6 31.60 3.19 8.20
C SER A 6 30.90 3.20 6.84
N GLY A 7 31.44 2.50 5.83
CA GLY A 7 30.81 2.37 4.52
C GLY A 7 29.41 1.77 4.57
N GLN A 8 29.22 0.73 5.39
CA GLN A 8 27.91 0.08 5.57
C GLN A 8 26.90 0.98 6.29
N GLU A 9 27.33 1.78 7.26
CA GLU A 9 26.48 2.78 7.92
C GLU A 9 26.08 3.91 6.97
N TYR A 10 26.99 4.38 6.11
CA TYR A 10 26.68 5.41 5.10
C TYR A 10 25.64 4.93 4.08
N ASP A 11 25.75 3.69 3.60
CA ASP A 11 24.77 3.09 2.70
C ASP A 11 23.40 2.97 3.40
N LEU A 12 23.37 2.49 4.65
CA LEU A 12 22.14 2.38 5.42
C LEU A 12 21.41 3.72 5.61
N VAL A 13 22.14 4.76 6.03
CA VAL A 13 21.57 6.11 6.21
C VAL A 13 21.05 6.66 4.88
N THR A 14 21.79 6.44 3.79
CA THR A 14 21.38 6.86 2.44
C THR A 14 20.09 6.16 2.02
N GLY A 15 19.97 4.85 2.26
CA GLY A 15 18.75 4.08 1.98
C GLY A 15 17.54 4.58 2.78
N ILE A 16 17.71 4.83 4.08
CA ILE A 16 16.63 5.36 4.93
C ILE A 16 16.21 6.76 4.45
N ALA A 17 17.17 7.64 4.15
CA ALA A 17 16.88 8.98 3.66
C ALA A 17 16.13 8.96 2.32
N MET A 18 16.56 8.11 1.37
CA MET A 18 15.89 7.93 0.08
C MET A 18 14.46 7.42 0.25
N CYS A 19 14.23 6.47 1.16
CA CYS A 19 12.89 5.98 1.45
C CYS A 19 12.00 7.06 2.09
N LEU A 20 12.51 7.84 3.05
CA LEU A 20 11.74 8.93 3.65
C LEU A 20 11.34 10.00 2.63
N VAL A 21 12.27 10.35 1.73
CA VAL A 21 12.00 11.30 0.65
C VAL A 21 10.99 10.70 -0.34
N GLY A 22 11.20 9.45 -0.77
CA GLY A 22 10.32 8.74 -1.71
C GLY A 22 8.89 8.61 -1.19
N THR A 23 8.72 8.13 0.03
CA THR A 23 7.42 8.01 0.70
C THR A 23 6.74 9.36 0.90
N THR A 24 7.49 10.43 1.21
CA THR A 24 6.94 11.79 1.33
C THR A 24 6.42 12.30 -0.02
N ILE A 25 7.19 12.14 -1.09
CA ILE A 25 6.79 12.53 -2.45
C ILE A 25 5.56 11.73 -2.91
N SER A 26 5.56 10.41 -2.67
CA SER A 26 4.42 9.54 -2.99
C SER A 26 3.15 9.97 -2.25
N ASN A 27 3.24 10.22 -0.93
CA ASN A 27 2.10 10.70 -0.15
C ASN A 27 1.60 12.05 -0.62
N PHE A 28 2.51 12.95 -0.97
CA PHE A 28 2.15 14.24 -1.51
C PHE A 28 1.39 14.08 -2.84
N GLY A 29 1.87 13.20 -3.73
CA GLY A 29 1.18 12.83 -4.96
C GLY A 29 -0.23 12.28 -4.73
N LEU A 30 -0.40 11.36 -3.78
CA LEU A 30 -1.71 10.83 -3.39
C LEU A 30 -2.64 11.93 -2.86
N ASN A 31 -2.12 12.86 -2.05
CA ASN A 31 -2.90 13.99 -1.53
C ASN A 31 -3.30 14.98 -2.65
N ILE A 32 -2.47 15.16 -3.67
CA ILE A 32 -2.84 15.94 -4.88
C ILE A 32 -3.97 15.24 -5.64
N GLN A 33 -3.88 13.92 -5.85
CA GLN A 33 -4.95 13.16 -6.52
C GLN A 33 -6.26 13.26 -5.73
N LYS A 34 -6.19 13.04 -4.41
CA LYS A 34 -7.32 13.20 -3.49
C LYS A 34 -7.91 14.60 -3.58
N TYR A 35 -7.08 15.63 -3.58
CA TYR A 35 -7.53 17.02 -3.75
C TYR A 35 -8.21 17.27 -5.10
N SER A 36 -7.72 16.66 -6.19
CA SER A 36 -8.37 16.72 -7.50
C SER A 36 -9.78 16.14 -7.47
N PHE A 37 -9.95 14.97 -6.83
CA PHE A 37 -11.26 14.34 -6.66
C PHE A 37 -12.20 15.19 -5.79
N MET A 38 -11.73 15.69 -4.65
CA MET A 38 -12.54 16.54 -3.77
C MET A 38 -13.01 17.83 -4.45
N LEU A 39 -12.20 18.41 -5.34
CA LEU A 39 -12.62 19.58 -6.11
C LEU A 39 -13.75 19.24 -7.08
N GLN A 40 -13.72 18.03 -7.64
CA GLN A 40 -14.73 17.54 -8.57
C GLN A 40 -16.02 17.13 -7.87
N GLU A 41 -15.94 16.57 -6.67
CA GLU A 41 -17.13 16.26 -5.86
C GLU A 41 -17.93 17.50 -5.48
N ARG A 42 -17.27 18.66 -5.34
CA ARG A 42 -17.94 19.95 -5.10
C ARG A 42 -18.75 20.45 -6.30
N GLN A 43 -18.52 19.89 -7.49
CA GLN A 43 -19.28 20.26 -8.69
C GLN A 43 -20.52 19.38 -8.85
N PRO A 44 -21.60 19.92 -9.47
CA PRO A 44 -22.77 19.13 -9.85
C PRO A 44 -22.38 17.94 -10.73
N GLU A 45 -23.07 16.80 -10.60
CA GLU A 45 -22.70 15.55 -11.29
C GLU A 45 -22.49 15.70 -12.80
N HIS A 46 -23.31 16.53 -13.45
CA HIS A 46 -23.23 16.79 -14.88
C HIS A 46 -21.94 17.51 -15.33
N ASP A 47 -21.34 18.32 -14.46
CA ASP A 47 -20.14 19.10 -14.78
C ASP A 47 -18.84 18.38 -14.38
N ARG A 48 -18.96 17.19 -13.76
CA ARG A 48 -17.81 16.40 -13.32
C ARG A 48 -17.07 15.83 -14.53
N LYS A 49 -15.90 16.41 -14.81
CA LYS A 49 -14.90 15.87 -15.73
C LYS A 49 -14.30 14.54 -15.23
N PRO A 50 -14.06 13.57 -16.12
CA PRO A 50 -13.42 12.30 -15.78
C PRO A 50 -11.97 12.49 -15.30
N TYR A 51 -11.48 11.58 -14.47
CA TYR A 51 -10.18 11.67 -13.79
C TYR A 51 -8.99 11.84 -14.76
N ASN A 52 -9.04 11.16 -15.91
CA ASN A 52 -7.99 11.18 -16.93
C ASN A 52 -7.82 12.54 -17.62
N THR A 53 -8.78 13.45 -17.48
CA THR A 53 -8.73 14.80 -18.07
C THR A 53 -8.20 15.83 -17.07
N GLN A 54 -8.05 15.46 -15.80
CA GLN A 54 -7.64 16.36 -14.73
C GLN A 54 -6.12 16.44 -14.65
N TRP A 55 -5.53 17.59 -14.99
CA TRP A 55 -4.07 17.76 -14.96
C TRP A 55 -3.47 17.51 -13.57
N ARG A 56 -4.18 17.87 -12.51
CA ARG A 56 -3.78 17.66 -11.11
C ARG A 56 -3.69 16.17 -10.77
N TRP A 57 -4.58 15.36 -11.31
CA TRP A 57 -4.54 13.91 -11.13
C TRP A 57 -3.27 13.30 -11.75
N TRP A 58 -2.91 13.75 -12.96
CA TRP A 58 -1.66 13.34 -13.62
C TRP A 58 -0.41 13.82 -12.86
N LEU A 59 -0.43 15.05 -12.33
CA LEU A 59 0.64 15.55 -11.47
C LEU A 59 0.83 14.67 -10.23
N GLY A 60 -0.27 14.28 -9.59
CA GLY A 60 -0.22 13.38 -8.45
C GLY A 60 0.26 11.97 -8.81
N LEU A 61 -0.14 11.46 -9.98
CA LEU A 61 0.35 10.17 -10.51
C LEU A 61 1.86 10.20 -10.76
N PHE A 62 2.36 11.30 -11.33
CA PHE A 62 3.78 11.51 -11.53
C PHE A 62 4.54 11.53 -10.20
N GLY A 63 4.02 12.22 -9.18
CA GLY A 63 4.59 12.20 -7.82
C GLY A 63 4.69 10.79 -7.24
N VAL A 64 3.61 10.00 -7.34
CA VAL A 64 3.61 8.59 -6.90
C VAL A 64 4.62 7.74 -7.67
N ALA A 65 4.78 7.96 -8.98
CA ALA A 65 5.77 7.25 -9.78
C ALA A 65 7.20 7.58 -9.35
N VAL A 66 7.52 8.87 -9.16
CA VAL A 66 8.85 9.32 -8.70
C VAL A 66 9.16 8.77 -7.30
N GLY A 67 8.21 8.87 -6.37
CA GLY A 67 8.42 8.35 -5.02
C GLY A 67 8.58 6.82 -4.99
N SER A 68 7.91 6.10 -5.88
CA SER A 68 8.09 4.65 -6.06
C SER A 68 9.49 4.29 -6.60
N ILE A 69 10.04 5.11 -7.50
CA ILE A 69 11.41 4.94 -8.00
C ILE A 69 12.43 5.23 -6.88
N ALA A 70 12.18 6.23 -6.03
CA ALA A 70 13.04 6.53 -4.89
C ALA A 70 13.00 5.41 -3.83
N ASP A 71 11.82 4.85 -3.53
CA ASP A 71 11.66 3.67 -2.68
C ASP A 71 12.42 2.47 -3.25
N PHE A 72 12.38 2.32 -4.57
CA PHE A 72 13.10 1.27 -5.26
C PHE A 72 14.62 1.46 -5.15
N ALA A 73 15.11 2.69 -5.35
CA ALA A 73 16.51 3.02 -5.14
C ALA A 73 16.95 2.79 -3.68
N ALA A 74 16.09 3.04 -2.70
CA ALA A 74 16.39 2.80 -1.29
C ALA A 74 16.70 1.32 -0.99
N LEU A 75 16.02 0.37 -1.64
CA LEU A 75 16.23 -1.08 -1.47
C LEU A 75 17.64 -1.52 -1.88
N THR A 76 18.35 -0.70 -2.65
CA THR A 76 19.70 -1.00 -3.15
C THR A 76 20.76 -0.68 -2.12
N TYR A 77 20.40 0.11 -1.12
CA TYR A 77 21.28 0.58 -0.05
C TYR A 77 20.90 -0.01 1.32
N ALA A 78 19.62 -0.34 1.55
CA ALA A 78 19.15 -0.92 2.79
C ALA A 78 18.20 -2.10 2.54
N ALA A 79 18.31 -3.13 3.38
CA ALA A 79 17.42 -4.29 3.31
C ALA A 79 15.96 -3.91 3.60
N GLN A 80 15.02 -4.59 2.96
CA GLN A 80 13.59 -4.36 3.13
C GLN A 80 13.13 -4.49 4.60
N SER A 81 13.77 -5.35 5.39
CA SER A 81 13.49 -5.49 6.83
C SER A 81 13.75 -4.22 7.64
N VAL A 82 14.72 -3.40 7.22
CA VAL A 82 15.03 -2.10 7.85
C VAL A 82 14.09 -1.01 7.33
N ILE A 83 13.73 -1.07 6.05
CA ILE A 83 12.84 -0.08 5.41
C ILE A 83 11.38 -0.25 5.87
N ALA A 84 10.94 -1.47 6.20
CA ALA A 84 9.56 -1.77 6.61
C ALA A 84 9.04 -0.89 7.77
N PRO A 85 9.75 -0.76 8.91
CA PRO A 85 9.30 0.12 9.99
C PRO A 85 9.37 1.62 9.64
N VAL A 86 10.34 2.03 8.80
CA VAL A 86 10.41 3.41 8.26
C VAL A 86 9.15 3.71 7.43
N GLY A 87 8.57 2.70 6.77
CA GLY A 87 7.30 2.80 6.06
C GLY A 87 6.13 3.31 6.91
N ALA A 88 6.15 3.14 8.24
CA ALA A 88 5.13 3.71 9.12
C ALA A 88 5.14 5.25 9.15
N PHE A 89 6.28 5.87 8.87
CA PHE A 89 6.39 7.33 8.68
C PHE A 89 5.48 7.83 7.56
N THR A 90 5.28 7.03 6.51
CA THR A 90 4.36 7.31 5.40
C THR A 90 2.97 7.68 5.92
N LEU A 91 2.47 6.99 6.94
CA LEU A 91 1.14 7.22 7.48
C LEU A 91 1.07 8.54 8.26
N VAL A 92 2.12 8.86 9.01
CA VAL A 92 2.26 10.14 9.72
C VAL A 92 2.35 11.31 8.74
N ALA A 93 3.17 11.19 7.70
CA ALA A 93 3.30 12.18 6.64
C ALA A 93 1.96 12.39 5.90
N ASN A 94 1.23 11.31 5.62
CA ASN A 94 -0.08 11.40 5.00
C ASN A 94 -1.08 12.19 5.86
N ILE A 95 -1.11 11.95 7.18
CA ILE A 95 -1.98 12.68 8.11
C ILE A 95 -1.60 14.15 8.18
N PHE A 96 -0.31 14.45 8.17
CA PHE A 96 0.17 15.82 8.12
C PHE A 96 -0.36 16.54 6.87
N PHE A 97 -0.20 15.96 5.68
CA PHE A 97 -0.73 16.56 4.45
C PHE A 97 -2.26 16.65 4.44
N ALA A 98 -2.97 15.60 4.85
CA ALA A 98 -4.42 15.59 4.91
C ALA A 98 -4.97 16.68 5.85
N HIS A 99 -4.35 16.86 7.02
CA HIS A 99 -4.80 17.87 7.98
C HIS A 99 -4.40 19.29 7.61
N TYR A 100 -3.12 19.54 7.30
CA TYR A 100 -2.63 20.89 7.07
C TYR A 100 -2.95 21.40 5.66
N TRP A 101 -2.81 20.56 4.63
CA TRP A 101 -3.04 20.96 3.24
C TRP A 101 -4.51 20.88 2.87
N LEU A 102 -5.13 19.71 3.07
CA LEU A 102 -6.53 19.47 2.66
C LEU A 102 -7.53 20.04 3.67
N ARG A 103 -7.07 20.49 4.86
CA ARG A 103 -7.88 21.01 5.97
C ARG A 103 -8.95 20.02 6.44
N GLU A 104 -8.64 18.73 6.38
CA GLU A 104 -9.52 17.69 6.91
C GLU A 104 -9.55 17.72 8.44
N ARG A 105 -10.73 17.49 9.01
CA ARG A 105 -10.88 17.37 10.47
C ARG A 105 -10.42 15.97 10.87
N LEU A 106 -9.29 15.89 11.57
CA LEU A 106 -8.81 14.64 12.15
C LEU A 106 -9.72 14.24 13.30
N GLY A 107 -10.35 13.07 13.18
CA GLY A 107 -11.14 12.49 14.26
C GLY A 107 -10.24 11.91 15.36
N ARG A 108 -10.80 11.75 16.56
CA ARG A 108 -10.09 11.07 17.67
C ARG A 108 -9.70 9.64 17.31
N ASN A 109 -10.52 8.97 16.50
CA ASN A 109 -10.27 7.62 16.02
C ASN A 109 -9.07 7.55 15.07
N ASP A 110 -8.88 8.55 14.22
CA ASP A 110 -7.75 8.61 13.27
C ASP A 110 -6.43 8.73 14.02
N LEU A 111 -6.40 9.55 15.08
CA LEU A 111 -5.24 9.71 15.94
C LEU A 111 -4.90 8.42 16.70
N ILE A 112 -5.91 7.74 17.26
CA ILE A 112 -5.72 6.47 17.97
C ILE A 112 -5.17 5.40 17.02
N GLY A 113 -5.74 5.28 15.82
CA GLY A 113 -5.27 4.33 14.81
C GLY A 113 -3.82 4.58 14.41
N THR A 114 -3.46 5.85 14.22
CA THR A 114 -2.09 6.27 13.89
C THR A 114 -1.11 5.92 15.00
N MET A 115 -1.45 6.23 16.25
CA MET A 115 -0.63 5.89 17.40
C MET A 115 -0.42 4.38 17.51
N LEU A 116 -1.46 3.57 17.28
CA LEU A 116 -1.35 2.12 17.28
C LEU A 116 -0.38 1.62 16.19
N ILE A 117 -0.43 2.20 14.99
CA ILE A 117 0.48 1.84 13.89
C ILE A 117 1.91 2.24 14.21
N CYS A 118 2.13 3.44 14.78
CA CYS A 118 3.45 3.87 15.23
C CYS A 118 4.01 2.92 16.31
N ILE A 119 3.21 2.52 17.29
CA ILE A 119 3.60 1.55 18.32
C ILE A 119 3.97 0.21 17.67
N GLY A 120 3.14 -0.29 16.75
CA GLY A 120 3.43 -1.52 16.01
C GLY A 120 4.73 -1.45 15.23
N ALA A 121 5.01 -0.34 14.56
CA ALA A 121 6.26 -0.12 13.83
C ALA A 121 7.48 -0.09 14.76
N ILE A 122 7.36 0.58 15.91
CA ILE A 122 8.41 0.59 16.94
C ILE A 122 8.64 -0.83 17.48
N MET A 123 7.57 -1.58 17.77
CA MET A 123 7.70 -2.97 18.21
C MET A 123 8.41 -3.85 17.17
N VAL A 124 8.03 -3.75 15.89
CA VAL A 124 8.70 -4.50 14.81
C VAL A 124 10.17 -4.09 14.70
N THR A 125 10.48 -2.80 14.87
CA THR A 125 11.86 -2.33 14.85
C THR A 125 12.66 -2.90 16.01
N VAL A 126 12.14 -2.82 17.24
CA VAL A 126 12.85 -3.23 18.46
C VAL A 126 13.00 -4.73 18.56
N PHE A 127 11.94 -5.48 18.26
CA PHE A 127 11.92 -6.95 18.36
C PHE A 127 12.32 -7.65 17.06
N GLY A 128 12.46 -6.93 15.96
CA GLY A 128 12.93 -7.47 14.69
C GLY A 128 14.35 -8.02 14.83
N SER A 129 14.62 -9.18 14.25
CA SER A 129 15.98 -9.74 14.28
C SER A 129 16.88 -8.87 13.39
N HIS A 130 17.78 -8.11 14.01
CA HIS A 130 18.79 -7.30 13.32
C HIS A 130 19.97 -8.14 12.81
N SER A 131 19.89 -9.47 12.90
CA SER A 131 20.87 -10.37 12.32
C SER A 131 20.71 -10.37 10.81
N SER A 132 21.57 -9.61 10.15
CA SER A 132 21.83 -9.68 8.71
C SER A 132 22.50 -11.03 8.38
N THR A 133 21.75 -12.11 8.49
CA THR A 133 22.14 -13.37 7.88
C THR A 133 21.50 -13.36 6.49
N SER A 134 22.32 -13.31 5.45
CA SER A 134 21.90 -13.53 4.07
C SER A 134 21.36 -14.96 3.98
N HIS A 135 20.09 -15.15 4.35
CA HIS A 135 19.45 -16.45 4.25
C HIS A 135 19.42 -16.85 2.78
N THR A 136 20.04 -17.97 2.47
CA THR A 136 19.92 -18.62 1.16
C THR A 136 18.44 -18.96 0.93
N LEU A 137 18.03 -19.01 -0.35
CA LEU A 137 16.64 -19.25 -0.76
C LEU A 137 16.03 -20.48 -0.04
N ASP A 138 16.86 -21.52 0.18
CA ASP A 138 16.47 -22.76 0.86
C ASP A 138 16.22 -22.58 2.36
N GLU A 139 16.97 -21.72 3.06
CA GLU A 139 16.69 -21.38 4.47
C GLU A 139 15.41 -20.56 4.60
N LEU A 140 15.14 -19.67 3.64
CA LEU A 140 13.90 -18.90 3.59
C LEU A 140 12.68 -19.81 3.38
N LEU A 141 12.81 -20.80 2.48
CA LEU A 141 11.79 -21.81 2.20
C LEU A 141 11.56 -22.74 3.40
N ALA A 142 12.62 -23.13 4.11
CA ALA A 142 12.52 -23.91 5.35
C ALA A 142 11.81 -23.11 6.46
N LEU A 143 12.03 -21.80 6.52
CA LEU A 143 11.33 -20.90 7.45
C LEU A 143 9.84 -20.78 7.10
N TYR A 144 9.50 -20.82 5.80
CA TYR A 144 8.11 -20.76 5.32
C TYR A 144 7.29 -22.00 5.71
N TYR A 145 7.94 -23.16 5.84
CA TYR A 145 7.32 -24.41 6.25
C TYR A 145 7.18 -24.59 7.76
N ARG A 146 7.68 -23.64 8.57
CA ARG A 146 7.49 -23.69 10.02
C ARG A 146 6.03 -23.51 10.38
N TRP A 147 5.60 -24.25 11.40
CA TRP A 147 4.23 -24.19 11.94
C TRP A 147 3.82 -22.76 12.32
N ASP A 148 4.76 -21.98 12.85
CA ASP A 148 4.55 -20.58 13.21
C ASP A 148 4.14 -19.71 12.01
N MET A 149 4.77 -19.93 10.84
CA MET A 149 4.46 -19.20 9.61
C MET A 149 3.11 -19.63 9.04
N LEU A 150 2.77 -20.92 9.13
CA LEU A 150 1.47 -21.43 8.69
C LEU A 150 0.32 -20.86 9.54
N VAL A 151 0.48 -20.79 10.87
CA VAL A 151 -0.52 -20.18 11.75
C VAL A 151 -0.68 -18.69 11.45
N TYR A 152 0.41 -17.96 11.26
CA TYR A 152 0.38 -16.56 10.86
C TYR A 152 -0.33 -16.36 9.51
N ALA A 153 0.05 -17.13 8.49
CA ALA A 153 -0.55 -17.05 7.16
C ALA A 153 -2.05 -17.37 7.19
N CYS A 154 -2.46 -18.42 7.91
CA CYS A 154 -3.87 -18.76 8.10
C CYS A 154 -4.65 -17.67 8.82
N ALA A 155 -4.09 -17.06 9.86
CA ALA A 155 -4.74 -15.96 10.58
C ALA A 155 -4.94 -14.73 9.69
N VAL A 156 -3.92 -14.35 8.91
CA VAL A 156 -4.01 -13.24 7.93
C VAL A 156 -5.05 -13.55 6.86
N CYS A 157 -5.02 -14.74 6.27
CA CYS A 157 -6.03 -15.18 5.30
C CYS A 157 -7.44 -15.17 5.88
N ALA A 158 -7.63 -15.62 7.12
CA ALA A 158 -8.92 -15.62 7.80
C ALA A 158 -9.46 -14.20 8.00
N VAL A 159 -8.61 -13.24 8.38
CA VAL A 159 -9.00 -11.83 8.51
C VAL A 159 -9.40 -11.25 7.16
N LEU A 160 -8.62 -11.52 6.09
CA LEU A 160 -8.93 -11.06 4.74
C LEU A 160 -10.25 -11.64 4.21
N ILE A 161 -10.47 -12.95 4.39
CA ILE A 161 -11.73 -13.61 4.03
C ILE A 161 -12.89 -13.06 4.87
N GLY A 162 -12.67 -12.80 6.16
CA GLY A 162 -13.65 -12.16 7.04
C GLY A 162 -14.08 -10.79 6.54
N LEU A 163 -13.12 -9.92 6.18
CA LEU A 163 -13.40 -8.61 5.60
C LEU A 163 -14.12 -8.71 4.25
N PHE A 164 -13.71 -9.66 3.39
CA PHE A 164 -14.34 -9.90 2.10
C PHE A 164 -15.79 -10.38 2.22
N THR A 165 -16.03 -11.38 3.07
CA THR A 165 -17.38 -11.91 3.31
C THR A 165 -18.28 -10.90 4.00
N ALA A 166 -17.74 -10.07 4.91
CA ALA A 166 -18.47 -8.96 5.49
C ALA A 166 -18.88 -7.93 4.44
N LEU A 167 -18.02 -7.64 3.45
CA LEU A 167 -18.35 -6.75 2.34
C LEU A 167 -19.51 -7.35 1.51
N VAL A 168 -19.35 -8.57 1.01
CA VAL A 168 -20.37 -9.22 0.15
C VAL A 168 -21.72 -9.28 0.86
N ARG A 169 -21.74 -9.70 2.14
CA ARG A 169 -22.98 -9.70 2.94
C ARG A 169 -23.59 -8.33 3.10
N SER A 170 -22.76 -7.31 3.29
CA SER A 170 -23.24 -5.94 3.45
C SER A 170 -23.79 -5.35 2.14
N GLU A 171 -23.22 -5.72 0.99
CA GLU A 171 -23.76 -5.37 -0.34
C GLU A 171 -25.06 -6.13 -0.64
N ASP A 172 -25.14 -7.43 -0.33
CA ASP A 172 -26.34 -8.23 -0.55
C ASP A 172 -27.50 -7.75 0.33
N ALA A 173 -27.23 -7.43 1.60
CA ALA A 173 -28.22 -6.83 2.49
C ALA A 173 -28.73 -5.47 1.97
N LEU A 174 -27.84 -4.65 1.40
CA LEU A 174 -28.22 -3.37 0.78
C LEU A 174 -29.08 -3.58 -0.47
N ARG A 175 -28.75 -4.57 -1.31
CA ARG A 175 -29.48 -4.88 -2.56
C ARG A 175 -30.87 -5.47 -2.30
N VAL A 176 -31.01 -6.34 -1.31
CA VAL A 176 -32.26 -7.07 -1.04
C VAL A 176 -33.22 -6.26 -0.17
N HIS A 177 -32.73 -5.64 0.90
CA HIS A 177 -33.57 -5.00 1.92
C HIS A 177 -33.60 -3.46 1.83
N GLY A 178 -32.77 -2.87 0.96
CA GLY A 178 -32.66 -1.43 0.83
C GLY A 178 -31.95 -0.75 2.00
N ASN A 179 -31.62 0.53 1.83
CA ASN A 179 -30.85 1.35 2.79
C ASN A 179 -31.61 1.67 4.10
N LEU A 180 -32.93 1.46 4.15
CA LEU A 180 -33.78 1.78 5.32
C LEU A 180 -34.10 0.59 6.24
N SER A 181 -33.79 -0.65 5.85
CA SER A 181 -34.10 -1.84 6.67
C SER A 181 -33.22 -1.93 7.92
N ASP A 182 -33.79 -2.43 9.03
CA ASP A 182 -33.10 -2.60 10.31
C ASP A 182 -31.95 -3.61 10.23
N GLU A 183 -32.01 -4.59 9.34
CA GLU A 183 -30.91 -5.53 9.11
C GLU A 183 -29.67 -4.83 8.54
N TYR A 184 -29.84 -3.87 7.62
CA TYR A 184 -28.73 -3.11 7.05
C TYR A 184 -28.12 -2.11 8.04
N LYS A 185 -28.89 -1.62 9.03
CA LYS A 185 -28.35 -0.69 10.06
C LYS A 185 -27.20 -1.30 10.86
N THR A 186 -27.23 -2.61 11.12
CA THR A 186 -26.13 -3.32 11.79
C THR A 186 -24.87 -3.35 10.91
N PHE A 187 -25.05 -3.60 9.60
CA PHE A 187 -23.95 -3.66 8.64
C PHE A 187 -23.46 -2.28 8.18
N ARG A 188 -24.23 -1.21 8.36
CA ARG A 188 -23.91 0.16 7.92
C ARG A 188 -22.58 0.69 8.46
N LYS A 189 -22.13 0.26 9.65
CA LYS A 189 -20.82 0.66 10.21
C LYS A 189 -19.66 -0.16 9.63
N ILE A 190 -19.89 -1.43 9.31
CA ILE A 190 -18.87 -2.36 8.79
C ILE A 190 -18.69 -2.17 7.28
N HIS A 191 -19.76 -1.85 6.55
CA HIS A 191 -19.76 -1.65 5.10
C HIS A 191 -18.69 -0.66 4.61
N PRO A 192 -18.59 0.59 5.10
CA PRO A 192 -17.54 1.52 4.66
C PRO A 192 -16.13 1.08 5.08
N LEU A 193 -15.99 0.41 6.24
CA LEU A 193 -14.69 -0.07 6.73
C LEU A 193 -14.17 -1.26 5.91
N ALA A 194 -15.05 -2.22 5.57
CA ALA A 194 -14.73 -3.34 4.69
C ALA A 194 -14.40 -2.85 3.28
N TYR A 195 -15.14 -1.84 2.79
CA TYR A 195 -14.89 -1.23 1.48
C TYR A 195 -13.55 -0.50 1.42
N SER A 196 -13.25 0.35 2.39
CA SER A 196 -11.95 1.02 2.49
C SER A 196 -10.81 0.02 2.72
N GLY A 197 -11.06 -1.03 3.50
CA GLY A 197 -10.10 -2.09 3.77
C GLY A 197 -9.72 -2.87 2.51
N LEU A 198 -10.71 -3.31 1.73
CA LEU A 198 -10.47 -4.04 0.48
C LEU A 198 -9.82 -3.17 -0.59
N ALA A 199 -10.28 -1.92 -0.75
CA ALA A 199 -9.63 -0.96 -1.64
C ALA A 199 -8.17 -0.70 -1.23
N GLY A 200 -7.92 -0.57 0.08
CA GLY A 200 -6.58 -0.43 0.64
C GLY A 200 -5.69 -1.65 0.40
N VAL A 201 -6.22 -2.87 0.59
CA VAL A 201 -5.51 -4.13 0.31
C VAL A 201 -5.18 -4.26 -1.17
N TRP A 202 -6.13 -3.97 -2.07
CA TRP A 202 -5.89 -3.99 -3.52
C TRP A 202 -4.87 -2.93 -3.96
N GLY A 203 -4.93 -1.75 -3.35
CA GLY A 203 -3.96 -0.68 -3.56
C GLY A 203 -2.56 -1.10 -3.13
N ALA A 204 -2.43 -1.61 -1.89
CA ALA A 204 -1.17 -2.09 -1.34
C ALA A 204 -0.57 -3.24 -2.18
N GLN A 205 -1.40 -4.19 -2.60
CA GLN A 205 -0.96 -5.33 -3.41
C GLN A 205 -0.42 -4.90 -4.78
N SER A 206 -1.05 -3.92 -5.43
CA SER A 206 -0.56 -3.37 -6.70
C SER A 206 0.76 -2.63 -6.55
N VAL A 207 0.91 -1.83 -5.49
CA VAL A 207 2.18 -1.15 -5.18
C VAL A 207 3.28 -2.18 -4.90
N MET A 208 2.97 -3.25 -4.15
CA MET A 208 3.92 -4.31 -3.86
C MET A 208 4.36 -5.03 -5.15
N PHE A 209 3.42 -5.40 -6.02
CA PHE A 209 3.74 -6.02 -7.30
C PHE A 209 4.54 -5.09 -8.21
N ALA A 210 4.22 -3.78 -8.25
CA ALA A 210 4.98 -2.81 -9.02
C ALA A 210 6.43 -2.72 -8.52
N LYS A 211 6.63 -2.70 -7.20
CA LYS A 211 7.96 -2.73 -6.57
C LYS A 211 8.71 -4.04 -6.89
N SER A 212 8.06 -5.19 -6.77
CA SER A 212 8.67 -6.49 -7.11
C SER A 212 9.05 -6.59 -8.58
N THR A 213 8.21 -6.11 -9.50
CA THR A 213 8.53 -6.05 -10.93
C THR A 213 9.73 -5.15 -11.20
N GLY A 214 9.82 -3.99 -10.53
CA GLY A 214 11.01 -3.11 -10.61
C GLY A 214 12.29 -3.83 -10.18
N GLU A 215 12.24 -4.61 -9.11
CA GLU A 215 13.38 -5.40 -8.59
C GLU A 215 13.84 -6.45 -9.59
N LEU A 216 12.89 -7.19 -10.19
CA LEU A 216 13.21 -8.17 -11.23
C LEU A 216 13.88 -7.53 -12.46
N ILE A 217 13.40 -6.36 -12.89
CA ILE A 217 13.98 -5.63 -14.02
C ILE A 217 15.42 -5.21 -13.70
N LYS A 218 15.67 -4.69 -12.49
CA LYS A 218 17.01 -4.28 -12.08
C LYS A 218 17.99 -5.45 -11.98
N GLN A 219 17.56 -6.58 -11.41
CA GLN A 219 18.39 -7.78 -11.31
C GLN A 219 18.75 -8.34 -12.71
N THR A 220 17.81 -8.25 -13.64
CA THR A 220 18.04 -8.58 -15.05
C THR A 220 19.07 -7.64 -15.69
N ALA A 221 18.98 -6.33 -15.43
CA ALA A 221 19.92 -5.34 -15.96
C ALA A 221 21.36 -5.49 -15.42
N HIS A 222 21.53 -6.02 -14.20
CA HIS A 222 22.84 -6.33 -13.61
C HIS A 222 23.46 -7.66 -14.10
N GLY A 223 22.85 -8.34 -15.08
CA GLY A 223 23.40 -9.51 -15.75
C GLY A 223 22.90 -10.86 -15.23
N LEU A 224 21.98 -10.87 -14.24
CA LEU A 224 21.30 -12.09 -13.79
C LEU A 224 19.90 -12.13 -14.40
N ASN A 225 19.78 -12.70 -15.61
CA ASN A 225 18.48 -12.88 -16.27
C ASN A 225 17.51 -13.71 -15.40
N GLN A 226 16.57 -13.06 -14.72
CA GLN A 226 15.52 -13.72 -13.92
C GLN A 226 14.27 -14.04 -14.76
N PHE A 227 14.19 -13.57 -16.01
CA PHE A 227 13.08 -13.82 -16.94
C PHE A 227 12.96 -15.27 -17.43
N ASP A 228 13.90 -16.14 -17.05
CA ASP A 228 13.84 -17.58 -17.33
C ASP A 228 13.00 -18.34 -16.29
N LYS A 229 12.69 -17.71 -15.16
CA LYS A 229 11.92 -18.32 -14.07
C LYS A 229 10.43 -17.98 -14.18
N VAL A 230 9.59 -19.02 -14.14
CA VAL A 230 8.12 -18.95 -14.06
C VAL A 230 7.56 -17.86 -13.09
N PRO A 231 8.11 -17.66 -11.86
CA PRO A 231 7.62 -16.62 -10.95
C PRO A 231 7.65 -15.19 -11.51
N SER A 232 8.56 -14.87 -12.43
CA SER A 232 8.68 -13.55 -13.06
C SER A 232 7.45 -13.19 -13.89
N TYR A 233 6.94 -14.18 -14.63
CA TYR A 233 5.73 -14.05 -15.44
C TYR A 233 4.46 -14.01 -14.59
N ILE A 234 4.43 -14.73 -13.46
CA ILE A 234 3.31 -14.69 -12.51
C ILE A 234 3.18 -13.29 -11.90
N ILE A 235 4.29 -12.68 -11.48
CA ILE A 235 4.28 -11.32 -10.91
C ILE A 235 3.82 -10.28 -11.95
N LEU A 236 4.28 -10.37 -13.19
CA LEU A 236 3.83 -9.48 -14.28
C LEU A 236 2.35 -9.68 -14.61
N ALA A 237 1.86 -10.93 -14.64
CA ALA A 237 0.45 -11.23 -14.84
C ALA A 237 -0.42 -10.73 -13.68
N CYS A 238 0.04 -10.87 -12.43
CA CYS A 238 -0.62 -10.32 -11.25
C CYS A 238 -0.60 -8.78 -11.23
N LEU A 239 0.47 -8.13 -11.71
CA LEU A 239 0.52 -6.68 -11.87
C LEU A 239 -0.50 -6.21 -12.91
N ALA A 240 -0.52 -6.83 -14.09
CA ALA A 240 -1.50 -6.50 -15.14
C ALA A 240 -2.94 -6.78 -14.68
N GLY A 241 -3.15 -7.90 -13.99
CA GLY A 241 -4.43 -8.27 -13.37
C GLY A 241 -4.87 -7.24 -12.32
N THR A 242 -3.99 -6.84 -11.41
CA THR A 242 -4.34 -5.84 -10.38
C THR A 242 -4.60 -4.46 -10.96
N ILE A 243 -3.83 -4.01 -11.97
CA ILE A 243 -4.07 -2.73 -12.65
C ILE A 243 -5.43 -2.75 -13.37
N THR A 244 -5.73 -3.81 -14.12
CA THR A 244 -7.02 -3.95 -14.82
C THR A 244 -8.19 -4.05 -13.85
N MET A 245 -8.04 -4.77 -12.74
CA MET A 245 -9.05 -4.87 -11.68
C MET A 245 -9.24 -3.53 -10.97
N GLN A 246 -8.18 -2.77 -10.70
CA GLN A 246 -8.27 -1.43 -10.12
C GLN A 246 -8.99 -0.46 -11.05
N VAL A 247 -8.69 -0.46 -12.35
CA VAL A 247 -9.40 0.37 -13.33
C VAL A 247 -10.88 -0.01 -13.43
N THR A 248 -11.18 -1.31 -13.33
CA THR A 248 -12.55 -1.83 -13.41
C THR A 248 -13.36 -1.56 -12.13
N HIS A 249 -12.76 -1.77 -10.95
CA HIS A 249 -13.38 -1.41 -9.68
C HIS A 249 -13.50 0.09 -9.56
N ALA A 250 -12.45 0.91 -9.78
CA ALA A 250 -12.55 2.36 -9.72
C ALA A 250 -13.67 2.93 -10.60
N LYS A 251 -13.92 2.34 -11.77
CA LYS A 251 -15.11 2.67 -12.59
C LYS A 251 -16.44 2.34 -11.90
N ARG A 252 -16.59 1.14 -11.30
CA ARG A 252 -17.79 0.77 -10.52
C ARG A 252 -17.99 1.59 -9.25
N ILE A 253 -16.90 2.04 -8.62
CA ILE A 253 -16.92 2.85 -7.40
C ILE A 253 -17.32 4.31 -7.71
N CYS A 254 -16.76 4.88 -8.78
CA CYS A 254 -16.99 6.29 -9.14
C CYS A 254 -18.28 6.49 -9.95
N PHE A 255 -18.78 5.45 -10.61
CA PHE A 255 -20.06 5.43 -11.33
C PHE A 255 -20.87 4.18 -10.98
N PRO A 256 -21.53 4.13 -9.81
CA PRO A 256 -22.45 3.05 -9.47
C PRO A 256 -23.76 3.07 -10.27
N TRP A 257 -23.99 4.12 -11.08
CA TRP A 257 -25.24 4.36 -11.82
C TRP A 257 -25.02 4.75 -13.30
N ALA A 258 -23.96 4.23 -13.94
CA ALA A 258 -23.85 4.26 -15.40
C ALA A 258 -24.46 3.00 -16.01
#